data_AF-A0A1I7U2S4-F1
#
_entry.id   AF-A0A1I7U2S4-F1
#
_cell.length_a   1.000
_cell.length_b   1.000
_cell.length_c   1.000
_cell.angle_alpha   90.00
_cell.angle_beta   90.00
_cell.angle_gamma   90.00
#
_symmetry.space_group_name_H-M   'P 1'
#
loop_
_entity.id
_entity.type
_entity.pdbx_description
1 polymer ?
#
loop_
_entity_poly.entity_id
_entity_poly.type
_entity_poly.pdbx_seq_one_letter_code
_entity_poly.pdbx_strand_id
1 'polypeptide(L)'
;MKRLPLIENVKYTCLYGVNDAEVIDKFFDTYPNQKSTRIARTIEGNLKPDSKFYEVGEMELDNSRFVTTTFLRNFKGHHLMIKNSKCYDSTIIRFIRKWISGEDHLNIGAVLILNKFMEFNTENIMVEFETMKLRRFL
;
A
#
# COMPACT_ATOMS: atom_id res chain seq x y z
N MET A 1 -5.23 -17.82 23.66
CA MET A 1 -5.20 -16.65 22.73
C MET A 1 -5.79 -15.45 23.46
N LYS A 2 -5.03 -14.35 23.68
CA LYS A 2 -5.59 -13.11 24.26
C LYS A 2 -6.50 -12.45 23.22
N ARG A 3 -7.75 -12.16 23.57
CA ARG A 3 -8.66 -11.38 22.69
C ARG A 3 -8.22 -9.91 22.73
N LEU A 4 -8.23 -9.25 21.57
CA LEU A 4 -7.99 -7.80 21.50
C LEU A 4 -9.13 -7.08 22.24
N PRO A 5 -8.85 -6.02 23.02
CA PRO A 5 -9.89 -5.25 23.70
C PRO A 5 -10.75 -4.56 22.64
N LEU A 6 -12.08 -4.72 22.67
CA LEU A 6 -12.98 -4.09 21.71
C LEU A 6 -13.07 -2.59 22.01
N ILE A 7 -12.27 -1.79 21.30
CA ILE A 7 -12.29 -0.33 21.37
C ILE A 7 -13.13 0.18 20.21
N GLU A 8 -14.16 0.96 20.49
CA GLU A 8 -14.97 1.56 19.43
C GLU A 8 -14.21 2.71 18.74
N ASN A 9 -14.49 2.93 17.45
CA ASN A 9 -14.00 4.09 16.70
C ASN A 9 -12.47 4.21 16.56
N VAL A 10 -11.74 3.09 16.56
CA VAL A 10 -10.32 3.07 16.18
C VAL A 10 -10.20 3.56 14.73
N LYS A 11 -9.68 4.78 14.54
CA LYS A 11 -9.54 5.43 13.22
C LYS A 11 -8.09 5.60 12.78
N TYR A 12 -7.18 5.65 13.74
CA TYR A 12 -5.77 5.93 13.52
C TYR A 12 -4.97 4.87 14.26
N THR A 13 -4.15 4.12 13.53
CA THR A 13 -3.39 3.01 14.11
C THR A 13 -1.92 3.09 13.70
N CYS A 14 -1.03 2.85 14.67
CA CYS A 14 0.36 2.53 14.39
C CYS A 14 0.63 1.11 14.91
N LEU A 15 0.84 0.16 14.00
CA LEU A 15 1.18 -1.22 14.35
C LEU A 15 2.70 -1.35 14.39
N TYR A 16 3.25 -1.36 15.61
CA TYR A 16 4.67 -1.58 15.87
C TYR A 16 4.87 -2.99 16.44
N GLY A 17 5.71 -3.80 15.79
CA GLY A 17 6.02 -5.16 16.26
C GLY A 17 5.05 -6.26 15.83
N VAL A 18 4.02 -5.94 15.04
CA VAL A 18 3.16 -6.94 14.38
C VAL A 18 3.73 -7.24 13.00
N ASN A 19 4.10 -8.51 12.75
CA ASN A 19 4.61 -8.99 11.47
C ASN A 19 3.72 -10.08 10.85
N ASP A 20 2.94 -10.81 11.62
CA ASP A 20 2.12 -11.91 11.12
C ASP A 20 0.90 -11.41 10.30
N ALA A 21 0.76 -11.88 9.06
CA ALA A 21 -0.32 -11.50 8.16
C ALA A 21 -1.73 -11.90 8.67
N GLU A 22 -1.88 -13.04 9.35
CA GLU A 22 -3.17 -13.46 9.91
C GLU A 22 -3.58 -12.55 11.07
N VAL A 23 -2.61 -12.10 11.88
CA VAL A 23 -2.85 -11.13 12.95
C VAL A 23 -3.26 -9.78 12.38
N ILE A 24 -2.63 -9.35 11.28
CA ILE A 24 -3.00 -8.13 10.55
C ILE A 24 -4.43 -8.25 10.02
N ASP A 25 -4.76 -9.32 9.29
CA ASP A 25 -6.11 -9.52 8.76
C ASP A 25 -7.16 -9.51 9.88
N LYS A 26 -6.90 -10.23 10.97
CA LYS A 26 -7.79 -10.23 12.13
C LYS A 26 -7.96 -8.84 12.75
N PHE A 27 -6.90 -8.04 12.79
CA PHE A 27 -6.97 -6.67 13.30
C PHE A 27 -7.90 -5.80 12.44
N PHE A 28 -7.74 -5.83 11.11
CA PHE A 28 -8.56 -5.03 10.20
C PHE A 28 -9.99 -5.59 10.06
N ASP A 29 -10.20 -6.89 10.26
CA ASP A 29 -11.53 -7.48 10.40
C ASP A 29 -12.24 -6.98 11.67
N THR A 30 -11.48 -6.76 12.74
CA THR A 30 -12.03 -6.24 14.02
C THR A 30 -12.29 -4.72 13.95
N TYR A 31 -11.45 -3.98 13.24
CA TYR A 31 -11.52 -2.52 13.13
C TYR A 31 -11.52 -2.03 11.68
N PRO A 32 -12.57 -2.34 10.88
CA PRO A 32 -12.55 -2.12 9.44
C PRO A 32 -12.54 -0.64 9.03
N ASN A 33 -12.98 0.27 9.90
CA ASN A 33 -13.14 1.69 9.59
C ASN A 33 -11.87 2.54 9.85
N GLN A 34 -10.69 1.98 9.56
CA GLN A 34 -9.42 2.72 9.69
C GLN A 34 -9.37 3.87 8.68
N LYS A 35 -9.20 5.09 9.18
CA LYS A 35 -8.89 6.24 8.33
C LYS A 35 -7.44 6.23 7.90
N SER A 36 -6.54 5.97 8.86
CA SER A 36 -5.10 6.01 8.63
C SER A 36 -4.39 4.91 9.40
N THR A 37 -3.46 4.22 8.77
CA THR A 37 -2.63 3.20 9.43
C THR A 37 -1.17 3.33 9.01
N ARG A 38 -0.28 3.22 9.99
CA ARG A 38 1.14 2.96 9.79
C ARG A 38 1.50 1.55 10.22
N ILE A 39 2.23 0.84 9.37
CA ILE A 39 2.92 -0.41 9.72
C ILE A 39 4.41 -0.22 9.49
N ALA A 40 5.21 -0.41 10.54
CA ALA A 40 6.66 -0.17 10.52
C ALA A 40 7.49 -1.45 10.72
N ARG A 41 7.09 -2.53 10.02
CA ARG A 41 7.72 -3.85 10.07
C ARG A 41 7.49 -4.63 8.78
N THR A 42 8.34 -5.63 8.56
CA THR A 42 8.11 -6.66 7.55
C THR A 42 6.88 -7.47 7.91
N ILE A 43 6.01 -7.69 6.93
CA ILE A 43 4.86 -8.57 7.07
C ILE A 43 5.26 -9.96 6.56
N GLU A 44 5.05 -10.97 7.38
CA GLU A 44 5.35 -12.39 7.15
C GLU A 44 4.06 -13.15 6.86
N GLY A 45 4.14 -14.10 5.92
CA GLY A 45 2.97 -14.83 5.45
C GLY A 45 2.22 -14.10 4.33
N ASN A 46 0.98 -14.53 4.07
CA ASN A 46 0.13 -14.00 3.03
C ASN A 46 -1.14 -13.41 3.65
N LEU A 47 -1.46 -12.18 3.27
CA LEU A 47 -2.75 -11.57 3.58
C LEU A 47 -3.85 -12.22 2.73
N LYS A 48 -5.07 -12.25 3.26
CA LYS A 48 -6.26 -12.66 2.50
C LYS A 48 -6.42 -11.82 1.22
N PRO A 49 -6.88 -12.40 0.09
CA PRO A 49 -7.12 -11.65 -1.14
C PRO A 49 -8.11 -10.49 -0.99
N ASP A 50 -9.08 -10.62 -0.09
CA ASP A 50 -10.13 -9.65 0.24
C ASP A 50 -9.87 -8.91 1.57
N SER A 51 -8.61 -8.89 2.03
CA SER A 51 -8.23 -8.25 3.28
C SER A 51 -8.68 -6.79 3.36
N LYS A 52 -9.33 -6.44 4.49
CA LYS A 52 -9.67 -5.06 4.85
C LYS A 52 -8.46 -4.16 5.02
N PHE A 53 -7.27 -4.73 5.16
CA PHE A 53 -6.01 -3.99 5.12
C PHE A 53 -5.81 -3.17 3.85
N TYR A 54 -6.31 -3.66 2.71
CA TYR A 54 -6.18 -2.96 1.44
C TYR A 54 -7.15 -1.78 1.27
N GLU A 55 -8.17 -1.69 2.14
CA GLU A 55 -9.24 -0.69 2.07
C GLU A 55 -8.97 0.54 2.94
N VAL A 56 -7.88 0.55 3.72
CA VAL A 56 -7.51 1.68 4.58
C VAL A 56 -7.30 2.94 3.73
N GLY A 57 -7.93 4.05 4.12
CA GLY A 57 -7.89 5.30 3.36
C GLY A 57 -6.47 5.84 3.17
N GLU A 58 -5.72 5.94 4.28
CA GLU A 58 -4.33 6.42 4.29
C GLU A 58 -3.40 5.34 4.85
N MET A 59 -2.42 4.91 4.04
CA MET A 59 -1.48 3.87 4.43
C MET A 59 -0.04 4.38 4.42
N GLU A 60 0.67 4.15 5.52
CA GLU A 60 2.13 4.18 5.57
C GLU A 60 2.68 2.77 5.79
N LEU A 61 3.41 2.27 4.79
CA LEU A 61 4.20 1.04 4.88
C LEU A 61 5.67 1.41 5.02
N ASP A 62 6.28 1.08 6.14
CA ASP A 62 7.71 1.29 6.39
C ASP A 62 8.38 -0.05 6.66
N ASN A 63 9.31 -0.44 5.78
CA ASN A 63 10.03 -1.72 5.84
C ASN A 63 9.12 -2.97 5.68
N SER A 64 8.05 -2.88 4.89
CA SER A 64 7.10 -3.99 4.63
C SER A 64 7.63 -5.08 3.69
N ARG A 65 8.85 -4.90 3.14
CA ARG A 65 9.54 -5.84 2.23
C ARG A 65 8.60 -6.39 1.15
N PHE A 66 8.46 -7.72 1.05
CA PHE A 66 7.84 -8.41 -0.08
C PHE A 66 6.32 -8.19 -0.21
N VAL A 67 5.64 -7.86 0.89
CA VAL A 67 4.19 -7.62 0.85
C VAL A 67 3.84 -6.37 0.05
N THR A 68 4.79 -5.46 -0.16
CA THR A 68 4.62 -4.24 -0.96
C THR A 68 4.09 -4.52 -2.37
N THR A 69 4.56 -5.58 -3.03
CA THR A 69 4.08 -5.93 -4.37
C THR A 69 2.63 -6.39 -4.38
N THR A 70 2.23 -7.21 -3.41
CA THR A 70 0.84 -7.67 -3.27
C THR A 70 -0.06 -6.52 -2.84
N PHE A 71 0.42 -5.69 -1.90
CA PHE A 71 -0.29 -4.52 -1.41
C PHE A 71 -0.59 -3.52 -2.53
N LEU A 72 0.42 -3.14 -3.33
CA LEU A 72 0.24 -2.22 -4.45
C LEU A 72 -0.81 -2.69 -5.47
N ARG A 73 -0.98 -4.01 -5.66
CA ARG A 73 -1.99 -4.54 -6.59
C ARG A 73 -3.41 -4.45 -6.06
N ASN A 74 -3.56 -4.53 -4.74
CA ASN A 74 -4.87 -4.68 -4.11
C ASN A 74 -5.34 -3.40 -3.41
N PHE A 75 -4.47 -2.40 -3.24
CA PHE A 75 -4.76 -1.17 -2.49
C PHE A 75 -5.91 -0.36 -3.12
N LYS A 76 -6.90 0.00 -2.29
CA LYS A 76 -8.12 0.72 -2.66
C LYS A 76 -8.29 2.07 -1.94
N GLY A 77 -7.33 2.43 -1.09
CA GLY A 77 -7.32 3.70 -0.38
C GLY A 77 -6.98 4.89 -1.27
N HIS A 78 -6.78 6.05 -0.65
CA HIS A 78 -6.59 7.32 -1.36
C HIS A 78 -5.20 7.95 -1.17
N HIS A 79 -4.51 7.68 -0.05
CA HIS A 79 -3.14 8.16 0.18
C HIS A 79 -2.21 6.99 0.52
N LEU A 80 -1.11 6.88 -0.22
CA LEU A 80 -0.13 5.82 -0.02
C LEU A 80 1.28 6.38 0.18
N MET A 81 1.92 5.95 1.26
CA MET A 81 3.32 6.21 1.53
C MET A 81 4.05 4.88 1.75
N ILE A 82 5.03 4.59 0.91
CA ILE A 82 5.89 3.40 1.03
C ILE A 82 7.31 3.87 1.30
N LYS A 83 7.89 3.40 2.41
CA LYS A 83 9.25 3.69 2.85
C LYS A 83 10.04 2.39 2.97
N ASN A 84 11.30 2.43 2.54
CA ASN A 84 12.31 1.40 2.81
C ASN A 84 11.86 -0.04 2.47
N SER A 85 11.01 -0.18 1.46
CA SER A 85 10.39 -1.45 1.13
C SER A 85 10.88 -1.97 -0.19
N LYS A 86 11.14 -3.27 -0.25
CA LYS A 86 11.62 -3.93 -1.47
C LYS A 86 10.49 -3.97 -2.49
N CYS A 87 10.62 -3.18 -3.54
CA CYS A 87 9.71 -3.19 -4.69
C CYS A 87 10.55 -3.14 -5.96
N TYR A 88 10.13 -3.89 -6.99
CA TYR A 88 10.76 -3.88 -8.30
C TYR A 88 10.17 -2.77 -9.17
N ASP A 89 11.00 -2.16 -10.03
CA ASP A 89 10.57 -1.12 -10.98
C ASP A 89 9.35 -1.57 -11.80
N SER A 90 9.34 -2.82 -12.27
CA SER A 90 8.23 -3.40 -13.03
C SER A 90 6.89 -3.39 -12.28
N THR A 91 6.93 -3.54 -10.95
CA THR A 91 5.73 -3.47 -10.10
C THR A 91 5.23 -2.04 -10.00
N ILE A 92 6.14 -1.08 -9.82
CA ILE A 92 5.82 0.35 -9.74
C ILE A 92 5.28 0.84 -11.08
N ILE A 93 5.95 0.53 -12.19
CA ILE A 93 5.53 0.86 -13.55
C ILE A 93 4.12 0.34 -13.82
N ARG A 94 3.84 -0.93 -13.48
CA ARG A 94 2.49 -1.48 -13.69
C ARG A 94 1.43 -0.78 -12.83
N PHE A 95 1.75 -0.49 -11.58
CA PHE A 95 0.86 0.26 -10.69
C PHE A 95 0.57 1.66 -11.25
N ILE A 96 1.61 2.40 -11.64
CA ILE A 96 1.50 3.76 -12.21
C ILE A 96 0.68 3.74 -13.50
N ARG A 97 0.92 2.77 -14.39
CA ARG A 97 0.14 2.63 -15.63
C ARG A 97 -1.35 2.52 -15.35
N LYS A 98 -1.73 1.60 -14.46
CA LYS A 98 -3.13 1.38 -14.11
C LYS A 98 -3.78 2.59 -13.43
N TRP A 99 -3.02 3.25 -12.55
CA TRP A 99 -3.48 4.43 -11.83
C TRP A 99 -3.71 5.62 -12.77
N ILE A 100 -2.73 5.98 -13.59
CA ILE A 100 -2.83 7.15 -14.48
C ILE A 100 -3.82 6.92 -15.63
N SER A 101 -3.93 5.68 -16.14
CA SER A 101 -4.91 5.34 -17.18
C SER A 101 -6.35 5.34 -16.68
N GLY A 102 -6.56 5.28 -15.36
CA GLY A 102 -7.87 5.10 -14.76
C GLY A 102 -8.43 3.68 -14.90
N GLU A 103 -7.59 2.69 -15.20
CA GLU A 103 -8.00 1.29 -15.25
C GLU A 103 -8.28 0.74 -13.84
N ASP A 104 -7.48 1.16 -12.86
CA ASP A 104 -7.51 0.68 -11.49
C ASP A 104 -7.04 1.79 -10.53
N HIS A 105 -7.16 1.56 -9.22
CA HIS A 105 -6.67 2.50 -8.19
C HIS A 105 -7.23 3.92 -8.30
N LEU A 106 -8.48 4.07 -8.77
CA LEU A 106 -9.13 5.36 -9.05
C LEU A 106 -9.23 6.30 -7.85
N ASN A 107 -9.23 5.75 -6.63
CA ASN A 107 -9.35 6.53 -5.40
C ASN A 107 -8.04 7.21 -5.00
N ILE A 108 -6.91 6.83 -5.59
CA ILE A 108 -5.59 7.33 -5.19
C ILE A 108 -5.43 8.78 -5.64
N GLY A 109 -5.32 9.69 -4.68
CA GLY A 109 -4.99 11.09 -4.89
C GLY A 109 -3.50 11.39 -4.80
N ALA A 110 -2.76 10.64 -3.99
CA ALA A 110 -1.32 10.85 -3.80
C ALA A 110 -0.57 9.55 -3.46
N VAL A 111 0.64 9.43 -4.03
CA VAL A 111 1.57 8.33 -3.77
C VAL A 111 2.96 8.88 -3.52
N LEU A 112 3.59 8.43 -2.43
CA LEU A 112 4.99 8.71 -2.12
C LEU A 112 5.74 7.39 -1.92
N ILE A 113 6.73 7.13 -2.79
CA ILE A 113 7.60 5.95 -2.68
C ILE A 113 9.02 6.44 -2.40
N LEU A 114 9.55 6.08 -1.23
CA LEU A 114 10.89 6.42 -0.78
C LEU A 114 11.66 5.15 -0.49
N ASN A 115 12.75 4.91 -1.20
CA ASN A 115 13.63 3.78 -0.94
C ASN A 115 15.06 4.27 -0.69
N LYS A 116 15.57 4.00 0.51
CA LYS A 116 16.95 4.36 0.90
C LYS A 116 17.97 3.27 0.57
N PHE A 117 17.51 2.06 0.25
CA PHE A 117 18.36 0.87 0.12
C PHE A 117 18.44 0.32 -1.29
N MET A 118 17.57 0.75 -2.21
CA MET A 118 17.67 0.45 -3.64
C MET A 118 17.32 1.69 -4.44
N GLU A 119 18.07 1.90 -5.52
CA GLU A 119 17.79 2.91 -6.52
C GLU A 119 16.71 2.38 -7.47
N PHE A 120 15.71 3.21 -7.74
CA PHE A 120 14.74 2.96 -8.80
C PHE A 120 15.30 3.50 -10.12
N ASN A 121 15.06 2.82 -11.24
CA ASN A 121 15.30 3.43 -12.54
C ASN A 121 14.23 4.51 -12.80
N THR A 122 14.55 5.74 -12.42
CA THR A 122 13.62 6.87 -12.52
C THR A 122 13.28 7.20 -13.96
N GLU A 123 14.20 7.01 -14.92
CA GLU A 123 13.93 7.27 -16.36
C GLU A 123 12.81 6.36 -16.86
N ASN A 124 12.91 5.05 -16.59
CA ASN A 124 11.88 4.08 -16.99
C ASN A 124 10.52 4.37 -16.35
N ILE A 125 10.50 4.85 -15.11
CA ILE A 125 9.26 5.21 -14.42
C ILE A 125 8.67 6.51 -14.99
N MET A 126 9.50 7.51 -15.30
CA MET A 126 9.05 8.83 -15.75
C MET A 126 8.46 8.80 -17.16
N VAL A 127 8.95 7.92 -18.04
CA VAL A 127 8.37 7.71 -19.39
C VAL A 127 6.87 7.39 -19.33
N GLU A 128 6.39 6.70 -18.29
CA GLU A 128 4.96 6.39 -18.13
C GLU A 128 4.10 7.64 -17.91
N PHE A 129 4.62 8.64 -17.21
CA PHE A 129 3.91 9.91 -17.02
C PHE A 129 3.87 10.74 -18.30
N GLU A 130 4.95 10.73 -19.08
CA GLU A 130 5.06 11.48 -20.34
C GLU A 130 4.17 10.88 -21.43
N THR A 131 4.24 9.55 -21.60
CA THR A 131 3.42 8.83 -22.59
C THR A 131 1.93 9.00 -22.34
N MET A 132 1.49 9.05 -21.09
CA MET A 132 0.07 9.25 -20.77
C MET A 132 -0.38 10.70 -20.90
N LYS A 133 0.50 11.69 -20.72
CA LYS A 133 0.18 13.09 -21.08
C LYS A 133 -0.17 13.18 -22.55
N LEU A 134 0.63 12.58 -23.44
CA LEU A 134 0.40 12.61 -24.89
C LEU A 134 -0.93 11.97 -25.31
N ARG A 135 -1.34 10.88 -24.65
CA ARG A 135 -2.62 10.18 -24.93
C ARG A 135 -3.86 10.96 -24.53
N ARG A 136 -3.75 11.99 -23.69
CA ARG A 136 -4.89 12.84 -23.31
C ARG A 136 -5.15 13.98 -24.31
N PHE A 137 -4.25 14.18 -25.27
CA PHE A 137 -4.34 15.24 -26.30
C PHE A 137 -4.63 14.71 -27.71
N LEU A 138 -4.91 13.40 -27.84
CA LEU A 138 -5.38 12.73 -29.05
C LEU A 138 -6.77 12.14 -28.78
#